data_AF-A0A9D8DS22-F1
#
_entry.id   AF-A0A9D8DS22-F1
#
_cell.length_a   1.000
_cell.length_b   1.000
_cell.length_c   1.000
_cell.angle_alpha   90.00
_cell.angle_beta   90.00
_cell.angle_gamma   90.00
#
_symmetry.space_group_name_H-M   'P 1'
#
loop_
_entity.id
_entity.type
_entity.pdbx_description
1 polymer ?
#
loop_
_entity_poly.entity_id
_entity_poly.type
_entity_poly.pdbx_seq_one_letter_code
_entity_poly.pdbx_strand_id
1 'polypeptide(L)'
;MICVRECPDWCIEIDSHTEEVTEPGARRPRYVAVLDRFTIDWGLCMYCGICVEACPFDALFWSPEHDYASQDAGGLVHETQRLADWLSSAPQR
;
A
#
# COMPACT_ATOMS: atom_id res chain seq x y z
N MET A 1 8.16 3.36 -3.13
CA MET A 1 8.48 2.25 -2.21
C MET A 1 9.13 2.77 -0.91
N ILE A 2 8.47 3.69 -0.19
CA ILE A 2 9.01 4.24 1.07
C ILE A 2 8.40 3.48 2.25
N CYS A 3 7.08 3.31 2.28
CA CYS A 3 6.36 2.60 3.34
C CYS A 3 6.94 1.21 3.70
N VAL A 4 7.29 0.39 2.70
CA VAL A 4 7.92 -0.93 2.93
C VAL A 4 9.30 -0.84 3.58
N ARG A 5 10.08 0.22 3.27
CA ARG A 5 11.43 0.41 3.82
C ARG A 5 11.40 0.97 5.24
N GLU A 6 10.41 1.80 5.55
CA GLU A 6 10.26 2.46 6.84
C GLU A 6 9.45 1.61 7.85
N CYS A 7 8.80 0.53 7.40
CA CYS A 7 8.09 -0.37 8.29
C CYS A 7 9.06 -1.05 9.28
N PRO A 8 8.88 -0.92 10.60
CA PRO A 8 9.78 -1.52 11.59
C PRO A 8 9.70 -3.05 11.64
N ASP A 9 8.54 -3.61 11.30
CA ASP A 9 8.28 -5.07 11.34
C ASP A 9 8.39 -5.74 9.95
N TRP A 10 8.64 -4.95 8.90
CA TRP A 10 8.60 -5.39 7.50
C TRP A 10 7.33 -6.16 7.12
N CYS A 11 6.18 -5.73 7.61
CA CYS A 11 4.88 -6.35 7.34
C CYS A 11 4.28 -5.99 5.97
N ILE A 12 4.98 -5.24 5.11
CA ILE A 12 4.50 -4.77 3.81
C ILE A 12 5.33 -5.42 2.70
N GLU A 13 4.69 -5.94 1.66
CA GLU A 13 5.36 -6.40 0.43
C GLU A 13 4.91 -5.54 -0.75
N ILE A 14 5.84 -5.20 -1.65
CA ILE A 14 5.56 -4.41 -2.85
C ILE A 14 6.28 -5.02 -4.04
N ASP A 15 5.50 -5.37 -5.07
CA ASP A 15 6.00 -5.69 -6.40
C ASP A 15 5.65 -4.55 -7.36
N SER A 16 6.62 -4.17 -8.20
CA SER A 16 6.42 -3.13 -9.21
C SER A 16 7.32 -3.34 -10.42
N HIS A 17 6.84 -2.97 -11.59
CA HIS A 17 7.63 -2.85 -12.80
C HIS A 17 7.78 -1.39 -13.22
N THR A 18 8.70 -1.14 -14.15
CA THR A 18 8.88 0.20 -14.74
C THR A 18 8.24 0.20 -16.12
N GLU A 19 7.35 1.17 -16.35
CA GLU A 19 6.72 1.40 -17.65
C GLU A 19 7.28 2.67 -18.28
N GLU A 20 7.52 2.62 -19.59
CA GLU A 20 7.86 3.80 -20.40
C GLU A 20 6.58 4.46 -20.89
N VAL A 21 6.29 5.67 -20.40
CA VAL A 21 5.16 6.47 -20.84
C VAL A 21 5.65 7.56 -21.77
N THR A 22 5.16 7.55 -23.01
CA THR A 22 5.42 8.59 -24.02
C THR A 22 4.14 9.35 -24.30
N GLU A 23 4.11 10.64 -23.95
CA GLU A 23 2.97 11.52 -24.22
C GLU A 23 3.13 12.25 -25.56
N PRO A 24 2.02 12.52 -26.29
CA PRO A 24 2.07 13.31 -27.51
C PRO A 24 2.70 14.70 -27.25
N GLY A 25 3.81 15.00 -27.93
CA GLY A 25 4.55 16.25 -27.75
C GLY A 25 5.66 16.21 -26.68
N ALA A 26 5.87 15.09 -25.99
CA ALA A 26 6.97 14.94 -25.05
C ALA A 26 8.33 14.90 -25.76
N ARG A 27 9.31 15.67 -25.26
CA ARG A 27 10.70 15.68 -25.78
C ARG A 27 11.44 14.35 -25.55
N ARG A 28 11.10 13.65 -24.47
CA ARG A 28 11.70 12.36 -24.08
C ARG A 28 10.66 11.50 -23.35
N PRO A 29 10.76 10.17 -23.41
CA PRO A 29 9.93 9.29 -22.60
C PRO A 29 10.17 9.50 -21.11
N ARG A 30 9.13 9.23 -20.30
CA ARG A 30 9.22 9.18 -18.84
C ARG A 30 9.11 7.73 -18.39
N TYR A 31 9.90 7.36 -17.40
CA TYR A 31 9.82 6.04 -16.76
C TYR A 31 9.07 6.18 -15.44
N VAL A 32 7.99 5.43 -15.29
CA VAL A 32 7.16 5.44 -14.09
C VAL A 32 7.13 4.05 -13.48
N ALA A 33 7.14 3.99 -12.15
CA ALA A 33 6.92 2.73 -11.45
C ALA A 33 5.41 2.45 -11.42
N VAL A 34 5.03 1.27 -11.90
CA VAL A 34 3.65 0.77 -11.87
C VAL A 34 3.57 -0.31 -10.79
N LEU A 35 2.62 -0.16 -9.88
CA LEU A 35 2.41 -1.09 -8.77
C LEU A 35 1.73 -2.35 -9.28
N ASP A 36 2.38 -3.50 -9.11
CA ASP A 36 1.82 -4.81 -9.49
C ASP A 36 1.10 -5.47 -8.32
N ARG A 37 1.71 -5.40 -7.13
CA ARG A 37 1.18 -5.99 -5.92
C ARG A 37 1.56 -5.16 -4.70
N PHE A 38 0.62 -5.07 -3.77
CA PHE A 38 0.81 -4.44 -2.47
C PHE A 38 0.08 -5.28 -1.41
N THR A 39 0.80 -5.68 -0.37
CA THR A 39 0.23 -6.44 0.76
C THR A 39 0.59 -5.82 2.10
N ILE A 40 -0.28 -6.07 3.08
CA ILE A 40 0.01 -5.86 4.50
C ILE A 40 -0.30 -7.16 5.23
N ASP A 41 0.67 -7.67 5.99
CA ASP A 41 0.50 -8.76 6.95
C ASP A 41 0.07 -8.19 8.31
N TRP A 42 -1.21 -8.33 8.64
CA TRP A 42 -1.77 -7.88 9.92
C TRP A 42 -1.38 -8.76 11.10
N GLY A 43 -0.84 -9.96 10.85
CA GLY A 43 -0.24 -10.80 11.87
C GLY A 43 1.12 -10.28 12.34
N LEU A 44 1.79 -9.45 11.53
CA LEU A 44 3.07 -8.83 11.86
C LEU A 44 2.95 -7.34 12.21
N CYS A 45 1.99 -6.63 11.62
CA CYS A 45 1.83 -5.19 11.80
C CYS A 45 1.63 -4.78 13.28
N MET A 46 2.48 -3.89 13.80
CA MET A 46 2.32 -3.31 15.15
C MET A 46 1.50 -2.01 15.20
N TYR A 47 0.86 -1.59 14.11
CA TYR A 47 0.02 -0.39 14.04
C TYR A 47 0.75 0.93 14.38
N CYS A 48 2.04 1.05 14.03
CA CYS A 48 2.84 2.23 14.35
C CYS A 48 2.48 3.51 13.56
N GLY A 49 1.82 3.40 12.39
CA GLY A 49 1.41 4.53 11.55
C GLY A 49 2.51 5.13 10.66
N ILE A 50 3.76 4.66 10.76
CA ILE A 50 4.90 5.19 9.98
C ILE A 50 4.65 5.08 8.46
N CYS A 51 4.05 3.98 8.00
CA CYS A 51 3.74 3.77 6.59
C CYS A 51 2.75 4.80 6.03
N VAL A 52 1.83 5.31 6.86
CA VAL A 52 0.87 6.37 6.52
C VAL A 52 1.59 7.72 6.44
N GLU A 53 2.44 8.04 7.42
CA GLU A 53 3.15 9.32 7.48
C GLU A 53 4.23 9.46 6.39
N ALA A 54 4.95 8.37 6.09
CA ALA A 54 6.04 8.39 5.13
C ALA A 54 5.56 8.29 3.66
N CYS A 55 4.26 8.10 3.41
CA CYS A 55 3.73 7.95 2.06
C CYS A 55 3.67 9.31 1.34
N PRO A 56 4.43 9.53 0.25
CA PRO A 56 4.46 10.83 -0.43
C PRO A 56 3.23 11.07 -1.31
N PHE A 57 2.33 10.09 -1.41
CA PHE A 57 1.14 10.11 -2.26
C PHE A 57 -0.16 10.08 -1.46
N ASP A 58 -0.08 10.11 -0.12
CA ASP A 58 -1.23 9.94 0.79
C ASP A 58 -2.08 8.69 0.45
N ALA A 59 -1.44 7.63 -0.04
CA ALA A 59 -2.12 6.43 -0.53
C ALA A 59 -2.61 5.48 0.58
N LEU A 60 -2.16 5.69 1.83
CA LEU A 60 -2.49 4.87 2.99
C LEU A 60 -3.11 5.76 4.07
N PHE A 61 -4.15 5.25 4.73
CA PHE A 61 -4.84 5.91 5.83
C PHE A 61 -5.37 4.86 6.80
N TRP A 62 -5.63 5.27 8.04
CA TRP A 62 -6.35 4.44 8.99
C TRP A 62 -7.84 4.49 8.70
N SER A 63 -8.45 3.32 8.56
CA SER A 63 -9.90 3.18 8.60
C SER A 63 -10.36 3.01 10.05
N PRO A 64 -11.57 3.47 10.40
CA PRO A 64 -12.15 3.25 11.73
C PRO A 64 -12.59 1.79 11.96
N GLU A 65 -12.64 0.97 10.91
CA GLU A 65 -12.96 -0.45 10.99
C GLU A 65 -11.72 -1.26 11.39
N HIS A 66 -11.90 -2.18 12.33
CA HIS A 66 -10.81 -3.00 12.88
C HIS A 66 -11.09 -4.50 12.74
N ASP A 67 -11.89 -4.90 11.75
CA ASP A 67 -12.29 -6.29 11.55
C ASP A 67 -11.39 -7.00 10.52
N TYR A 68 -10.23 -7.44 11.00
CA TYR A 68 -9.26 -8.25 10.23
C TYR A 68 -9.15 -9.67 10.80
N ALA A 69 -10.15 -10.12 11.58
CA ALA A 69 -10.09 -11.43 12.20
C ALA A 69 -10.03 -12.54 11.14
N SER A 70 -9.09 -13.46 11.32
CA SER A 70 -8.89 -14.62 10.47
C SER A 70 -8.65 -15.86 11.33
N GLN A 71 -9.01 -17.03 10.81
CA GLN A 71 -8.76 -18.32 11.48
C GLN A 71 -7.38 -18.91 11.15
N ASP A 72 -6.72 -18.38 10.12
CA ASP A 72 -5.38 -18.78 9.70
C ASP A 72 -4.50 -17.56 9.39
N ALA A 73 -3.19 -17.76 9.44
CA ALA A 73 -2.20 -16.70 9.22
C ALA A 73 -2.27 -16.11 7.80
N GLY A 74 -2.60 -16.92 6.79
CA GLY A 74 -2.73 -16.44 5.41
C GLY A 74 -3.87 -15.45 5.26
N GLY A 75 -4.97 -15.65 5.98
CA GLY A 75 -6.10 -14.73 5.99
C GLY A 75 -5.84 -13.40 6.71
N LEU A 76 -4.67 -13.19 7.33
CA LEU A 76 -4.20 -11.89 7.84
C LEU A 76 -3.34 -11.12 6.84
N VAL A 77 -2.95 -11.74 5.72
CA VAL A 77 -2.22 -11.07 4.64
C VAL A 77 -3.23 -10.49 3.65
N HIS A 78 -3.34 -9.16 3.63
CA HIS A 78 -4.34 -8.47 2.82
C HIS A 78 -3.68 -7.79 1.63
N GLU A 79 -4.15 -8.13 0.42
CA GLU A 79 -3.81 -7.42 -0.82
C GLU A 79 -4.68 -6.17 -1.03
N THR A 80 -4.28 -5.30 -1.96
CA THR A 80 -4.97 -4.05 -2.32
C THR A 80 -6.48 -4.20 -2.45
N GLN A 81 -6.96 -5.29 -3.06
CA GLN A 81 -8.39 -5.54 -3.25
C GLN A 81 -9.13 -5.63 -1.90
N ARG A 82 -8.59 -6.38 -0.94
CA ARG A 82 -9.17 -6.52 0.39
C ARG A 82 -9.03 -5.24 1.21
N LEU A 83 -7.91 -4.54 1.06
CA LEU A 83 -7.70 -3.24 1.72
C LEU A 83 -8.69 -2.19 1.21
N ALA A 84 -9.09 -2.25 -0.07
CA ALA A 84 -10.04 -1.33 -0.69
C ALA A 84 -11.48 -1.47 -0.17
N ASP A 85 -11.82 -2.59 0.50
CA ASP A 85 -13.15 -2.77 1.10
C ASP A 85 -13.45 -1.67 2.14
N TRP A 86 -12.41 -1.14 2.79
CA TRP A 86 -12.49 -0.03 3.76
C TRP A 86 -12.17 1.34 3.17
N LEU A 87 -12.09 1.48 1.84
CA LEU A 87 -11.83 2.78 1.21
C LEU A 87 -12.98 3.78 1.44
N SER A 88 -14.22 3.29 1.58
CA SER A 88 -15.40 4.14 1.77
C SER A 88 -15.46 4.82 3.14
N SER A 89 -14.79 4.25 4.15
CA SER A 89 -14.72 4.77 5.51
C SER A 89 -13.43 5.54 5.78
N ALA A 90 -12.55 5.61 4.78
CA ALA A 90 -11.33 6.41 4.81
C ALA A 90 -11.65 7.87 5.13
N PRO A 91 -11.04 8.47 6.16
CA PRO A 91 -11.18 9.90 6.39
C PRO A 91 -10.59 10.66 5.20
N GLN A 92 -11.41 11.46 4.54
CA GLN A 92 -10.95 12.44 3.56
C GLN A 92 -10.27 13.57 4.34
N ARG A 93 -8.97 13.77 4.14
CA ARG A 93 -8.26 14.93 4.70
C ARG A 93 -8.76 16.23 4.07
#